data_AF-A0A9N9ZB77-F1
#
_entry.id   AF-A0A9N9ZB77-F1
#
_cell.length_a   1.000
_cell.length_b   1.000
_cell.length_c   1.000
_cell.angle_alpha   90.00
_cell.angle_beta   90.00
_cell.angle_gamma   90.00
#
_symmetry.space_group_name_H-M   'P 1'
#
loop_
_entity.id
_entity.type
_entity.pdbx_description
1 polymer ?
#
loop_
_entity_poly.entity_id
_entity_poly.type
_entity_poly.pdbx_seq_one_letter_code
_entity_poly.pdbx_strand_id
1 'polypeptide(L)'
;MANWRPPPDSPGYILEKLNIALLVVSSVTIIARIGTRIFILRSLGWDDLIAGVAFFLPTFSLLFFVEIGMIRFSVIAFYMKFSSDRWYRWGLYALAFINLSVTMVVFFVYLTECEHIPDLWDVTAPDRHCMSKAEERKLLWSHGITGVALDLGLLVLPVTLICIIMKFSKKRAQVLLVICVGLLALIASIMRVTYHIMIDFSTDPTYKLYRVGMWVDLEGNLGLWTACFPALQPLFHLISEKFHSMHGSNRHEKKLSSTPSLHIPSNIGTTRSSSANAQGSFV
;
A
#
# COMPACT_ATOMS: atom_id res chain seq x y z
N MET A 1 -26.69 -17.64 2.45
CA MET A 1 -26.99 -18.45 3.66
C MET A 1 -26.37 -17.74 4.85
N ALA A 2 -27.18 -17.57 5.89
CA ALA A 2 -26.99 -16.95 7.21
C ALA A 2 -25.68 -16.22 7.54
N ASN A 3 -25.81 -14.92 7.84
CA ASN A 3 -24.82 -14.07 8.49
C ASN A 3 -24.76 -14.44 9.98
N TRP A 4 -23.96 -15.45 10.33
CA TRP A 4 -23.81 -15.95 11.70
C TRP A 4 -22.85 -15.04 12.49
N ARG A 5 -23.37 -13.93 13.03
CA ARG A 5 -22.69 -13.26 14.15
C ARG A 5 -23.20 -13.91 15.44
N PRO A 6 -22.31 -14.38 16.33
CA PRO A 6 -22.74 -14.92 17.61
C PRO A 6 -23.49 -13.82 18.39
N PRO A 7 -24.59 -14.17 19.08
CA PRO A 7 -25.36 -13.22 19.87
C PRO A 7 -24.48 -12.61 20.98
N PRO A 8 -24.74 -11.34 21.35
CA PRO A 8 -23.91 -10.56 22.28
C PRO A 8 -23.77 -11.17 23.69
N ASP A 9 -24.56 -12.21 23.99
CA ASP A 9 -24.67 -12.85 25.29
C ASP A 9 -23.99 -14.23 25.33
N SER A 10 -23.35 -14.63 24.22
CA SER A 10 -22.64 -15.92 24.12
C SER A 10 -21.22 -15.82 24.72
N PRO A 11 -20.75 -16.85 25.44
CA PRO A 11 -19.41 -16.84 26.05
C PRO A 11 -18.29 -16.62 25.03
N GLY A 12 -18.50 -16.97 23.75
CA GLY A 12 -17.56 -16.71 22.65
C GLY A 12 -17.42 -15.23 22.27
N TYR A 13 -18.50 -14.44 22.32
CA TYR A 13 -18.45 -13.00 22.03
C TYR A 13 -17.67 -12.22 23.10
N ILE A 14 -17.81 -12.65 24.36
CA ILE A 14 -17.08 -12.10 25.50
C ILE A 14 -15.60 -12.50 25.40
N LEU A 15 -15.28 -13.74 25.03
CA LEU A 15 -13.90 -14.20 24.81
C LEU A 15 -13.20 -13.47 23.66
N GLU A 16 -13.89 -13.22 22.53
CA GLU A 16 -13.31 -12.53 21.37
C GLU A 16 -12.95 -11.07 21.71
N LYS A 17 -13.86 -10.35 22.39
CA LYS A 17 -13.60 -8.97 22.84
C LYS A 17 -12.56 -8.91 23.95
N LEU A 18 -12.54 -9.89 24.84
CA LEU A 18 -11.53 -10.01 25.88
C LEU A 18 -10.15 -10.25 25.24
N ASN A 19 -10.04 -11.11 24.23
CA ASN A 19 -8.79 -11.40 23.52
C ASN A 19 -8.26 -10.19 22.74
N ILE A 20 -9.14 -9.46 22.04
CA ILE A 20 -8.76 -8.22 21.34
C ILE A 20 -8.33 -7.13 22.34
N ALA A 21 -9.06 -6.99 23.45
CA ALA A 21 -8.68 -6.05 24.51
C ALA A 21 -7.33 -6.44 25.15
N LEU A 22 -7.09 -7.73 25.37
CA LEU A 22 -5.82 -8.26 25.88
C LEU A 22 -4.65 -8.02 24.91
N LEU A 23 -4.88 -8.16 23.60
CA LEU A 23 -3.88 -7.84 22.58
C LEU A 23 -3.55 -6.35 22.54
N VAL A 24 -4.54 -5.47 22.68
CA VAL A 24 -4.30 -4.03 22.71
C VAL A 24 -3.60 -3.62 24.00
N VAL A 25 -4.00 -4.17 25.14
CA VAL A 25 -3.37 -3.90 26.45
C VAL A 25 -1.96 -4.48 26.51
N SER A 26 -1.70 -5.65 25.93
CA SER A 26 -0.35 -6.23 25.84
C SER A 26 0.55 -5.40 24.91
N SER A 27 0.03 -4.94 23.77
CA SER A 27 0.74 -4.03 22.87
C SER A 27 1.14 -2.73 23.55
N VAL A 28 0.20 -2.11 24.27
CA VAL A 28 0.42 -0.84 24.98
C VAL A 28 1.35 -1.02 26.18
N THR A 29 1.21 -2.12 26.96
CA THR A 29 2.10 -2.41 28.08
C THR A 29 3.52 -2.76 27.62
N ILE A 30 3.69 -3.41 26.47
CA ILE A 30 5.01 -3.70 25.88
C ILE A 30 5.66 -2.42 25.35
N ILE A 31 4.92 -1.55 24.65
CA ILE A 31 5.41 -0.24 24.20
C ILE A 31 5.81 0.63 25.40
N ALA A 32 4.98 0.63 26.45
CA ALA A 32 5.28 1.34 27.69
C ALA A 32 6.49 0.72 28.42
N ARG A 33 6.62 -0.61 28.48
CA ARG A 33 7.72 -1.32 29.15
C ARG A 33 9.04 -1.18 28.41
N ILE A 34 9.01 -1.16 27.07
CA ILE A 34 10.16 -0.91 26.20
C ILE A 34 10.57 0.56 26.30
N GLY A 35 9.62 1.50 26.24
CA GLY A 35 9.89 2.92 26.48
C GLY A 35 10.49 3.20 27.86
N THR A 36 9.99 2.51 28.89
CA THR A 36 10.50 2.63 30.26
C THR A 36 11.89 1.97 30.39
N ARG A 37 12.14 0.81 29.78
CA ARG A 37 13.43 0.10 29.89
C ARG A 37 14.54 0.68 29.02
N ILE A 38 14.24 1.20 27.83
CA ILE A 38 15.20 1.93 26.98
C ILE A 38 15.68 3.20 27.70
N PHE A 39 14.79 3.85 28.45
CA PHE A 39 15.11 5.10 29.14
C PHE A 39 15.75 4.90 30.52
N ILE A 40 15.50 3.78 31.22
CA ILE A 40 15.88 3.62 32.65
C ILE A 40 16.92 2.52 32.98
N LEU A 41 16.93 1.34 32.34
CA LEU A 41 17.54 0.17 33.01
C LEU A 41 18.82 -0.44 32.44
N ARG A 42 19.31 -0.02 31.25
CA ARG A 42 20.67 -0.26 30.73
C ARG A 42 21.34 -1.63 31.04
N SER A 43 20.56 -2.72 31.15
CA SER A 43 21.03 -4.11 31.28
C SER A 43 19.88 -5.06 30.96
N LEU A 44 20.05 -5.87 29.91
CA LEU A 44 19.15 -6.93 29.48
C LEU A 44 19.91 -8.25 29.61
N GLY A 45 19.35 -9.22 30.33
CA GLY A 45 19.86 -10.58 30.34
C GLY A 45 19.67 -11.24 28.98
N TRP A 46 20.51 -12.23 28.66
CA TRP A 46 20.43 -12.95 27.40
C TRP A 46 19.13 -13.76 27.26
N ASP A 47 18.58 -14.30 28.35
CA ASP A 47 17.33 -15.06 28.34
C ASP A 47 16.10 -14.18 28.06
N ASP A 48 16.04 -12.97 28.65
CA ASP A 48 15.00 -11.98 28.38
C ASP A 48 15.02 -11.50 26.92
N LEU A 49 16.23 -11.40 26.34
CA LEU A 49 16.42 -11.03 24.94
C LEU A 49 15.90 -12.13 24.00
N ILE A 50 16.22 -13.39 24.31
CA ILE A 50 15.79 -14.55 23.50
C ILE A 50 14.26 -14.68 23.55
N ALA A 51 13.66 -14.57 24.73
CA ALA A 51 12.21 -14.60 24.89
C ALA A 51 11.53 -13.43 24.14
N GLY A 52 12.12 -12.24 24.20
CA GLY A 52 11.65 -11.08 23.42
C GLY A 52 11.67 -11.35 21.92
N VAL A 53 12.80 -11.81 21.38
CA VAL A 53 12.94 -12.12 19.95
C VAL A 53 11.95 -13.20 19.51
N ALA A 54 11.78 -14.25 20.32
CA ALA A 54 10.83 -15.32 20.04
C ALA A 54 9.38 -14.84 19.94
N PHE A 55 9.00 -13.85 20.74
CA PHE A 55 7.65 -13.27 20.69
C PHE A 55 7.47 -12.32 19.49
N PHE A 56 8.49 -11.54 19.15
CA PHE A 56 8.38 -10.56 18.07
C PHE A 56 8.40 -11.19 16.67
N LEU A 57 9.12 -12.30 16.46
CA LEU A 57 9.24 -12.92 15.14
C LEU A 57 7.89 -13.41 14.56
N PRO A 58 7.08 -14.24 15.26
CA PRO A 58 5.78 -14.67 14.76
C PRO A 58 4.79 -13.52 14.62
N THR A 59 4.84 -12.56 15.55
CA THR A 59 4.01 -11.34 15.50
C THR A 59 4.27 -10.56 14.21
N PHE A 60 5.55 -10.35 13.88
CA PHE A 60 5.94 -9.62 12.67
C PHE A 60 5.48 -10.36 11.40
N SER A 61 5.64 -11.69 11.35
CA SER A 61 5.15 -12.51 10.23
C SER A 61 3.64 -12.39 10.02
N LEU A 62 2.85 -12.47 11.11
CA LEU A 62 1.39 -12.33 11.04
C LEU A 62 0.98 -10.93 10.55
N LEU A 63 1.60 -9.89 11.09
CA LEU A 63 1.34 -8.51 10.69
C LEU A 63 1.65 -8.28 9.22
N PHE A 64 2.74 -8.86 8.72
CA PHE A 64 3.13 -8.76 7.32
C PHE A 64 2.05 -9.30 6.36
N PHE A 65 1.47 -10.47 6.64
CA PHE A 65 0.41 -11.03 5.78
C PHE A 65 -0.84 -10.14 5.75
N VAL A 66 -1.19 -9.54 6.89
CA VAL A 66 -2.32 -8.60 7.01
C VAL A 66 -2.01 -7.28 6.29
N GLU A 67 -0.80 -6.77 6.45
CA GLU A 67 -0.33 -5.53 5.80
C GLU A 67 -0.44 -5.62 4.28
N ILE A 68 0.11 -6.68 3.67
CA ILE A 68 0.02 -6.89 2.22
C ILE A 68 -1.45 -6.99 1.76
N GLY A 69 -2.27 -7.73 2.51
CA GLY A 69 -3.69 -7.88 2.20
C GLY A 69 -4.40 -6.51 2.18
N MET A 70 -4.12 -5.66 3.17
CA MET A 70 -4.67 -4.31 3.28
C MET A 70 -4.18 -3.37 2.17
N ILE A 71 -2.89 -3.43 1.81
CA ILE A 71 -2.33 -2.65 0.69
C ILE A 71 -3.10 -2.96 -0.59
N ARG A 72 -3.30 -4.25 -0.90
CA ARG A 72 -4.05 -4.69 -2.09
C ARG A 72 -5.50 -4.20 -2.06
N PHE A 73 -6.18 -4.27 -0.91
CA PHE A 73 -7.53 -3.71 -0.77
C PHE A 73 -7.58 -2.21 -1.02
N SER A 74 -6.59 -1.44 -0.55
CA SER A 74 -6.51 0.00 -0.80
C SER A 74 -6.41 0.30 -2.31
N VAL A 75 -5.56 -0.44 -3.03
CA VAL A 75 -5.41 -0.31 -4.49
C VAL A 75 -6.71 -0.68 -5.21
N ILE A 76 -7.38 -1.77 -4.80
CA ILE A 76 -8.67 -2.19 -5.38
C ILE A 76 -9.74 -1.11 -5.15
N ALA A 77 -9.84 -0.57 -3.93
CA ALA A 77 -10.80 0.47 -3.59
C ALA A 77 -10.57 1.75 -4.40
N PHE A 78 -9.30 2.07 -4.71
CA PHE A 78 -8.96 3.16 -5.61
C PHE A 78 -9.43 2.86 -7.04
N TYR A 79 -9.13 1.68 -7.57
CA TYR A 79 -9.52 1.28 -8.92
C TYR A 79 -11.04 1.25 -9.12
N MET A 80 -11.82 0.90 -8.10
CA MET A 80 -13.29 0.97 -8.17
C MET A 80 -13.85 2.36 -8.49
N LYS A 81 -13.10 3.44 -8.16
CA LYS A 81 -13.52 4.83 -8.45
C LYS A 81 -13.30 5.23 -9.90
N PHE A 82 -12.49 4.50 -10.66
CA PHE A 82 -12.02 4.93 -11.96
C PHE A 82 -12.99 4.61 -13.10
N SER A 83 -13.66 3.45 -13.04
CA SER A 83 -14.66 3.05 -14.04
C SER A 83 -15.91 2.45 -13.39
N SER A 84 -17.06 2.78 -13.98
CA SER A 84 -18.35 2.19 -13.61
C SER A 84 -18.74 0.99 -14.47
N ASP A 85 -17.86 0.57 -15.38
CA ASP A 85 -18.12 -0.57 -16.25
C ASP A 85 -18.27 -1.88 -15.45
N ARG A 86 -19.25 -2.69 -15.82
CA ARG A 86 -19.63 -3.90 -15.06
C ARG A 86 -18.52 -4.94 -15.12
N TRP A 87 -17.94 -5.21 -16.29
CA TRP A 87 -16.89 -6.23 -16.43
C TRP A 87 -15.66 -5.88 -15.58
N TYR A 88 -15.29 -4.60 -15.57
CA TYR A 88 -14.17 -4.07 -14.81
C TYR A 88 -14.39 -4.23 -13.30
N ARG A 89 -15.59 -3.89 -12.82
CA ARG A 89 -15.97 -4.05 -11.40
C ARG A 89 -16.03 -5.51 -10.98
N TRP A 90 -16.56 -6.40 -11.82
CA TRP A 90 -16.56 -7.84 -11.54
C TRP A 90 -15.15 -8.39 -11.40
N GLY A 91 -14.21 -7.97 -12.26
CA GLY A 91 -12.80 -8.33 -12.13
C GLY A 91 -12.18 -7.83 -10.81
N LEU A 92 -12.47 -6.60 -10.39
CA LEU A 92 -12.01 -6.07 -9.11
C LEU A 92 -12.61 -6.80 -7.90
N TYR A 93 -13.90 -7.15 -7.93
CA TYR A 93 -14.53 -7.94 -6.88
C TYR A 93 -13.94 -9.36 -6.80
N ALA A 94 -13.64 -9.98 -7.94
CA ALA A 94 -12.97 -11.27 -7.98
C ALA A 94 -11.57 -11.20 -7.34
N LEU A 95 -10.76 -10.19 -7.72
CA LEU A 95 -9.45 -9.97 -7.10
C LEU A 95 -9.55 -9.69 -5.60
N ALA A 96 -10.54 -8.90 -5.17
CA ALA A 96 -10.78 -8.62 -3.75
C ALA A 96 -11.13 -9.89 -2.96
N PHE A 97 -11.97 -10.74 -3.54
CA PHE A 97 -12.37 -12.00 -2.93
C PHE A 97 -11.19 -12.98 -2.82
N ILE A 98 -10.39 -13.10 -3.88
CA ILE A 98 -9.18 -13.94 -3.87
C ILE A 98 -8.19 -13.41 -2.83
N ASN A 99 -7.94 -12.09 -2.80
CA ASN A 99 -7.07 -11.46 -1.81
C ASN A 99 -7.54 -11.73 -0.37
N LEU A 100 -8.85 -11.54 -0.10
CA LEU A 100 -9.42 -11.84 1.22
C LEU A 100 -9.18 -13.29 1.63
N SER A 101 -9.49 -14.20 0.71
CA SER A 101 -9.41 -15.64 0.96
C SER A 101 -7.98 -16.06 1.27
N VAL A 102 -7.01 -15.58 0.47
CA VAL A 102 -5.59 -15.88 0.65
C VAL A 102 -5.06 -15.31 1.97
N THR A 103 -5.35 -14.05 2.28
CA THR A 103 -4.92 -13.42 3.55
C THR A 103 -5.51 -14.15 4.75
N MET A 104 -6.80 -14.51 4.72
CA MET A 104 -7.43 -15.24 5.82
C MET A 104 -6.84 -16.64 6.00
N VAL A 105 -6.71 -17.41 4.92
CA VAL A 105 -6.16 -18.78 4.97
C VAL A 105 -4.75 -18.77 5.56
N VAL A 106 -3.87 -17.91 5.05
CA VAL A 106 -2.48 -17.85 5.53
C VAL A 106 -2.41 -17.37 6.99
N PHE A 107 -3.21 -16.39 7.37
CA PHE A 107 -3.26 -15.91 8.74
C PHE A 107 -3.66 -17.01 9.74
N PHE A 108 -4.72 -17.76 9.44
CA PHE A 108 -5.16 -18.84 10.32
C PHE A 108 -4.19 -20.03 10.33
N VAL A 109 -3.66 -20.44 9.17
CA VAL A 109 -2.70 -21.55 9.10
C VAL A 109 -1.43 -21.20 9.89
N TYR A 110 -0.95 -19.95 9.81
CA TYR A 110 0.23 -19.52 10.56
C TYR A 110 -0.06 -19.38 12.06
N LEU A 111 -1.26 -18.92 12.44
CA LEU A 111 -1.69 -18.91 13.85
C LEU A 111 -1.75 -20.31 14.47
N THR A 112 -2.15 -21.31 13.68
CA THR A 112 -2.25 -22.71 14.10
C THR A 112 -1.08 -23.54 13.58
N GLU A 113 0.09 -22.93 13.38
CA GLU A 113 1.25 -23.68 12.88
C GLU A 113 1.78 -24.68 13.91
N CYS A 114 1.52 -24.45 15.20
CA CYS A 114 1.78 -25.39 16.29
C CYS A 114 0.47 -25.99 16.79
N GLU A 115 0.52 -27.27 17.21
CA GLU A 115 -0.63 -27.99 17.77
C GLU A 115 -1.18 -27.29 19.02
N HIS A 116 -0.27 -26.72 19.83
CA HIS A 116 -0.61 -25.84 20.95
C HIS A 116 -0.20 -24.40 20.62
N ILE A 117 -1.17 -23.48 20.62
CA ILE A 117 -0.94 -22.05 20.34
C ILE A 117 0.12 -21.41 21.26
N PRO A 118 0.23 -21.76 22.56
CA PRO A 118 1.29 -21.23 23.42
C PRO A 118 2.71 -21.56 22.93
N ASP A 119 2.90 -22.72 22.30
CA ASP A 119 4.22 -23.20 21.82
C ASP A 119 4.75 -22.37 20.66
N LEU A 120 3.88 -21.63 19.96
CA LEU A 120 4.28 -20.64 18.95
C LEU A 120 5.17 -19.54 19.55
N TRP A 121 4.89 -19.17 20.80
CA TRP A 121 5.54 -18.05 21.49
C TRP A 121 6.66 -18.53 22.43
N ASP A 122 6.67 -19.81 22.77
CA ASP A 122 7.69 -20.44 23.62
C ASP A 122 8.60 -21.38 22.82
N VAL A 123 9.64 -20.79 22.24
CA VAL A 123 10.69 -21.54 21.51
C VAL A 123 11.56 -22.42 22.41
N THR A 124 11.45 -22.33 23.73
CA THR A 124 12.26 -23.12 24.68
C THR A 124 11.58 -24.41 25.13
N ALA A 125 10.31 -24.61 24.76
CA ALA A 125 9.55 -25.82 25.09
C ALA A 125 10.17 -27.07 24.41
N PRO A 126 10.51 -28.13 25.18
CA PRO A 126 11.21 -29.30 24.66
C PRO A 126 10.35 -30.21 23.76
N ASP A 127 9.03 -30.18 23.91
CA ASP A 127 8.08 -31.06 23.19
C ASP A 127 7.20 -30.31 22.17
N ARG A 128 7.76 -29.30 21.49
CA ARG A 128 6.98 -28.53 20.50
C ARG A 128 6.61 -29.40 19.30
N HIS A 129 5.31 -29.53 19.05
CA HIS A 129 4.78 -30.13 17.82
C HIS A 129 4.28 -29.00 16.92
N CYS A 130 5.18 -28.50 16.07
CA CYS A 130 4.89 -27.47 15.08
C CYS A 130 5.08 -28.00 13.66
N MET A 131 4.44 -27.32 12.71
CA MET A 131 4.50 -27.60 11.29
C MET A 131 5.96 -27.79 10.84
N SER A 132 6.19 -28.81 10.03
CA SER A 132 7.53 -29.10 9.55
C SER A 132 8.06 -27.95 8.69
N LYS A 133 9.37 -27.71 8.70
CA LYS A 133 10.00 -26.68 7.86
C LYS A 133 9.75 -26.89 6.36
N ALA A 134 9.44 -28.12 5.94
CA ALA A 134 9.06 -28.45 4.58
C ALA A 134 7.64 -27.96 4.25
N GLU A 135 6.69 -28.09 5.17
CA GLU A 135 5.31 -27.61 5.00
C GLU A 135 5.23 -26.10 5.11
N GLU A 136 5.98 -25.48 6.03
CA GLU A 136 6.12 -24.02 6.13
C GLU A 136 6.60 -23.42 4.81
N ARG A 137 7.66 -24.00 4.24
CA ARG A 137 8.14 -23.61 2.92
C ARG A 137 7.05 -23.75 1.85
N LYS A 138 6.25 -24.82 1.92
CA LYS A 138 5.16 -25.07 0.98
C LYS A 138 4.03 -24.05 1.07
N LEU A 139 3.78 -23.51 2.26
CA LEU A 139 2.83 -22.43 2.46
C LEU A 139 3.37 -21.10 1.91
N LEU A 140 4.65 -20.81 2.16
CA LEU A 140 5.25 -19.52 1.80
C LEU A 140 5.39 -19.30 0.28
N TRP A 141 5.91 -20.28 -0.47
CA TRP A 141 5.97 -20.15 -1.94
C TRP A 141 4.59 -20.14 -2.60
N SER A 142 3.59 -20.88 -2.08
CA SER A 142 2.22 -20.89 -2.63
C SER A 142 1.50 -19.57 -2.38
N HIS A 143 1.64 -19.00 -1.17
CA HIS A 143 1.22 -17.64 -0.88
C HIS A 143 1.90 -16.63 -1.82
N GLY A 144 3.22 -16.75 -1.99
CA GLY A 144 3.97 -15.85 -2.85
C GLY A 144 3.55 -15.91 -4.33
N ILE A 145 3.34 -17.11 -4.89
CA ILE A 145 2.86 -17.30 -6.27
C ILE A 145 1.47 -16.68 -6.44
N THR A 146 0.59 -16.89 -5.47
CA THR A 146 -0.76 -16.33 -5.49
C THR A 146 -0.73 -14.80 -5.39
N GLY A 147 0.18 -14.27 -4.57
CA GLY A 147 0.45 -12.84 -4.48
C GLY A 147 0.89 -12.24 -5.82
N VAL A 148 1.83 -12.89 -6.51
CA VAL A 148 2.26 -12.47 -7.87
C VAL A 148 1.10 -12.46 -8.86
N ALA A 149 0.22 -13.47 -8.81
CA ALA A 149 -0.96 -13.53 -9.67
C ALA A 149 -1.95 -12.39 -9.38
N LEU A 150 -2.16 -12.05 -8.09
CA LEU A 150 -2.98 -10.91 -7.68
C LEU A 150 -2.39 -9.59 -8.16
N ASP A 151 -1.08 -9.39 -7.97
CA ASP A 151 -0.38 -8.17 -8.39
C ASP A 151 -0.44 -8.00 -9.91
N LEU A 152 -0.27 -9.09 -10.67
CA LEU A 152 -0.43 -9.09 -12.12
C LEU A 152 -1.87 -8.74 -12.55
N GLY A 153 -2.87 -9.30 -11.86
CA GLY A 153 -4.28 -8.98 -12.09
C GLY A 153 -4.59 -7.50 -11.85
N LEU A 154 -4.06 -6.93 -10.76
CA LEU A 154 -4.16 -5.50 -10.45
C LEU A 154 -3.43 -4.62 -11.47
N LEU A 155 -2.45 -5.15 -12.19
CA LEU A 155 -1.71 -4.42 -13.20
C LEU A 155 -2.40 -4.44 -14.58
N VAL A 156 -2.86 -5.61 -15.00
CA VAL A 156 -3.48 -5.81 -16.32
C VAL A 156 -4.83 -5.12 -16.43
N LEU A 157 -5.62 -5.17 -15.36
CA LEU A 157 -7.00 -4.67 -15.35
C LEU A 157 -7.11 -3.14 -15.61
N PRO A 158 -6.32 -2.25 -15.00
CA PRO A 158 -6.31 -0.83 -15.36
C PRO A 158 -5.65 -0.56 -16.71
N VAL A 159 -4.61 -1.32 -17.11
CA VAL A 159 -3.92 -1.12 -18.40
C VAL A 159 -4.88 -1.33 -19.58
N THR A 160 -5.63 -2.44 -19.55
CA THR A 160 -6.63 -2.75 -20.60
C THR A 160 -7.67 -1.64 -20.73
N LEU A 161 -8.16 -1.11 -19.62
CA LEU A 161 -9.13 -0.02 -19.60
C LEU A 161 -8.55 1.30 -20.17
N ILE A 162 -7.31 1.64 -19.82
CA ILE A 162 -6.64 2.86 -20.32
C ILE A 162 -6.44 2.80 -21.82
N CYS A 163 -6.00 1.65 -22.36
CA CYS A 163 -5.76 1.46 -23.78
C CYS A 163 -7.04 1.64 -24.62
N ILE A 164 -8.20 1.29 -24.08
CA ILE A 164 -9.48 1.33 -24.80
C ILE A 164 -10.16 2.72 -24.68
N ILE A 165 -10.11 3.36 -23.50
CA ILE A 165 -11.02 4.48 -23.19
C ILE A 165 -10.33 5.85 -23.10
N MET A 166 -9.06 5.94 -22.69
CA MET A 166 -8.49 7.23 -22.26
C MET A 166 -7.75 8.02 -23.35
N LYS A 167 -8.31 9.20 -23.69
CA LYS A 167 -7.57 10.29 -24.33
C LYS A 167 -6.48 10.86 -23.38
N PHE A 168 -5.43 11.49 -23.93
CA PHE A 168 -4.35 12.11 -23.14
C PHE A 168 -4.92 13.15 -22.17
N SER A 169 -5.01 12.77 -20.89
CA SER A 169 -5.54 13.58 -19.79
C SER A 169 -4.65 13.43 -18.55
N LYS A 170 -4.70 14.41 -17.65
CA LYS A 170 -3.99 14.39 -16.37
C LYS A 170 -4.26 13.09 -15.56
N LYS A 171 -5.50 12.58 -15.65
CA LYS A 171 -5.90 11.31 -15.01
C LYS A 171 -5.16 10.09 -15.59
N ARG A 172 -4.84 10.09 -16.89
CA ARG A 172 -4.07 9.01 -17.54
C ARG A 172 -2.64 8.94 -17.03
N ALA A 173 -1.99 10.10 -16.88
CA ALA A 173 -0.63 10.19 -16.35
C ALA A 173 -0.55 9.67 -14.90
N GLN A 174 -1.56 9.95 -14.08
CA GLN A 174 -1.63 9.46 -12.70
C GLN A 174 -1.75 7.95 -12.62
N VAL A 175 -2.62 7.33 -13.43
CA VAL A 175 -2.76 5.88 -13.44
C VAL A 175 -1.50 5.19 -14.00
N LEU A 176 -0.86 5.80 -15.01
CA LEU A 176 0.44 5.33 -15.52
C LEU A 176 1.52 5.32 -14.42
N LEU A 177 1.60 6.34 -13.57
CA LEU A 177 2.53 6.37 -12.44
C LEU A 177 2.28 5.21 -11.46
N VAL A 178 1.02 4.98 -11.09
CA VAL A 178 0.64 3.86 -10.22
C VAL A 178 1.03 2.51 -10.84
N ILE A 179 0.80 2.34 -12.15
CA ILE A 179 1.18 1.13 -12.89
C ILE A 179 2.71 0.95 -12.90
N CYS A 180 3.49 2.01 -13.11
CA CYS A 180 4.96 1.94 -13.10
C CYS A 180 5.50 1.45 -11.75
N VAL A 181 4.98 1.98 -10.65
CA VAL A 181 5.40 1.54 -9.30
C VAL A 181 4.87 0.14 -9.01
N GLY A 182 3.67 -0.19 -9.49
CA GLY A 182 3.11 -1.55 -9.43
C GLY A 182 3.95 -2.59 -10.17
N LEU A 183 4.56 -2.22 -11.31
CA LEU A 183 5.51 -3.09 -12.03
C LEU A 183 6.76 -3.39 -11.17
N LEU A 184 7.29 -2.39 -10.47
CA LEU A 184 8.43 -2.60 -9.57
C LEU A 184 8.05 -3.51 -8.39
N ALA A 185 6.86 -3.31 -7.81
CA ALA A 185 6.35 -4.18 -6.76
C ALA A 185 6.21 -5.63 -7.26
N LEU A 186 5.66 -5.83 -8.47
CA LEU A 186 5.55 -7.14 -9.09
C LEU A 186 6.91 -7.83 -9.28
N ILE A 187 7.94 -7.09 -9.70
CA ILE A 187 9.30 -7.62 -9.83
C ILE A 187 9.84 -8.07 -8.46
N ALA A 188 9.64 -7.25 -7.41
CA ALA A 188 10.02 -7.63 -6.05
C ALA A 188 9.30 -8.90 -5.56
N SER A 189 7.98 -9.00 -5.81
CA SER A 189 7.18 -10.20 -5.50
C SER A 189 7.72 -11.46 -6.19
N ILE A 190 8.09 -11.36 -7.48
CA ILE A 190 8.68 -12.49 -8.26
C ILE A 190 10.04 -12.91 -7.68
N MET A 191 10.90 -11.94 -7.35
CA MET A 191 12.21 -12.23 -6.77
C MET A 191 12.04 -12.93 -5.41
N ARG A 192 11.14 -12.46 -4.54
CA ARG A 192 10.83 -13.09 -3.26
C ARG A 192 10.43 -14.57 -3.41
N VAL A 193 9.53 -14.86 -4.36
CA VAL A 193 9.09 -16.24 -4.65
C VAL A 193 10.26 -17.10 -5.13
N THR A 194 11.08 -16.56 -6.03
CA THR A 194 12.26 -17.26 -6.57
C THR A 194 13.21 -17.65 -5.44
N TYR A 195 13.47 -16.75 -4.50
CA TYR A 195 14.32 -17.04 -3.34
C TYR A 195 13.69 -18.06 -2.38
N HIS A 196 12.38 -18.04 -2.17
CA HIS A 196 11.70 -19.07 -1.37
C HIS A 196 11.83 -20.48 -1.95
N ILE A 197 11.82 -20.60 -3.27
CA ILE A 197 11.91 -21.87 -3.99
C ILE A 197 13.36 -22.37 -4.04
N MET A 198 14.32 -21.48 -4.34
CA MET A 198 15.70 -21.86 -4.66
C MET A 198 16.60 -21.99 -3.43
N ILE A 199 16.25 -21.35 -2.30
CA ILE A 199 17.09 -21.38 -1.10
C ILE A 199 16.80 -22.62 -0.28
N ASP A 200 17.78 -23.52 -0.14
CA ASP A 200 17.79 -24.50 0.94
C ASP A 200 18.32 -23.86 2.24
N PHE A 201 17.59 -23.96 3.34
CA PHE A 201 17.96 -23.34 4.63
C PHE A 201 18.88 -24.22 5.49
N SER A 202 19.31 -25.38 4.98
CA SER A 202 20.13 -26.37 5.70
C SER A 202 21.54 -25.90 6.09
N THR A 203 22.19 -25.07 5.27
CA THR A 203 23.60 -24.69 5.50
C THR A 203 23.79 -23.37 6.27
N ASP A 204 23.02 -22.34 5.93
CA ASP A 204 23.23 -20.95 6.42
C ASP A 204 21.90 -20.20 6.54
N PRO A 205 21.02 -20.58 7.48
CA PRO A 205 19.67 -20.04 7.57
C PRO A 205 19.67 -18.52 7.79
N THR A 206 20.60 -17.97 8.59
CA THR A 206 20.65 -16.55 8.93
C THR A 206 20.90 -15.65 7.71
N TYR A 207 21.92 -15.94 6.91
CA TYR A 207 22.25 -15.15 5.72
C TYR A 207 21.18 -15.29 4.63
N LYS A 208 20.62 -16.50 4.49
CA LYS A 208 19.56 -16.80 3.55
C LYS A 208 18.25 -16.10 3.91
N LEU A 209 17.89 -16.07 5.19
CA LEU A 209 16.72 -15.35 5.71
C LEU A 209 16.85 -13.84 5.49
N TYR A 210 18.04 -13.26 5.73
CA TYR A 210 18.29 -11.84 5.46
C TYR A 210 18.02 -11.47 3.98
N ARG A 211 18.50 -12.29 3.04
CA ARG A 211 18.25 -12.04 1.60
C ARG A 211 16.77 -12.08 1.25
N VAL A 212 16.00 -13.00 1.85
CA VAL A 212 14.54 -13.07 1.66
C VAL A 212 13.84 -11.86 2.29
N GLY A 213 14.24 -11.48 3.50
CA GLY A 213 13.71 -10.33 4.23
C GLY A 213 13.82 -9.02 3.45
N MET A 214 14.96 -8.79 2.78
CA MET A 214 15.16 -7.60 1.95
C MET A 214 14.11 -7.47 0.82
N TRP A 215 13.71 -8.58 0.19
CA TRP A 215 12.68 -8.57 -0.86
C TRP A 215 11.27 -8.40 -0.29
N VAL A 216 11.02 -8.99 0.88
CA VAL A 216 9.79 -8.81 1.65
C VAL A 216 9.58 -7.34 2.00
N ASP A 217 10.61 -6.68 2.53
CA ASP A 217 10.57 -5.26 2.87
C ASP A 217 10.38 -4.39 1.63
N LEU A 218 11.09 -4.71 0.54
CA LEU A 218 10.99 -3.96 -0.71
C LEU A 218 9.57 -4.04 -1.30
N GLU A 219 8.97 -5.22 -1.31
CA GLU A 219 7.59 -5.42 -1.76
C GLU A 219 6.58 -4.64 -0.91
N GLY A 220 6.71 -4.70 0.42
CA GLY A 220 5.86 -3.94 1.33
C GLY A 220 5.93 -2.43 1.08
N ASN A 221 7.15 -1.89 0.97
CA ASN A 221 7.36 -0.46 0.70
C ASN A 221 6.84 -0.03 -0.68
N LEU A 222 7.13 -0.79 -1.73
CA LEU A 222 6.63 -0.50 -3.07
C LEU A 222 5.11 -0.60 -3.13
N GLY A 223 4.52 -1.60 -2.48
CA GLY A 223 3.08 -1.75 -2.33
C GLY A 223 2.45 -0.55 -1.63
N LEU A 224 3.02 -0.11 -0.50
CA LEU A 224 2.55 1.07 0.22
C LEU A 224 2.62 2.32 -0.67
N TRP A 225 3.70 2.50 -1.42
CA TRP A 225 3.82 3.61 -2.36
C TRP A 225 2.71 3.57 -3.40
N THR A 226 2.46 2.41 -4.03
CA THR A 226 1.35 2.28 -5.01
C THR A 226 -0.01 2.65 -4.43
N ALA A 227 -0.27 2.31 -3.16
CA ALA A 227 -1.51 2.65 -2.46
C ALA A 227 -1.62 4.16 -2.12
N CYS A 228 -0.50 4.82 -1.86
CA CYS A 228 -0.45 6.24 -1.48
C CYS A 228 -0.48 7.21 -2.68
N PHE A 229 0.04 6.82 -3.85
CA PHE A 229 0.04 7.68 -5.05
C PHE A 229 -1.35 8.25 -5.43
N PRO A 230 -2.45 7.49 -5.33
CA PRO A 230 -3.81 8.00 -5.47
C PRO A 230 -4.17 9.19 -4.56
N ALA A 231 -3.75 9.17 -3.30
CA ALA A 231 -4.07 10.23 -2.34
C ALA A 231 -3.22 11.49 -2.57
N LEU A 232 -2.05 11.35 -3.20
CA LEU A 232 -1.12 12.43 -3.51
C LEU A 232 -1.51 13.22 -4.78
N GLN A 233 -2.56 12.82 -5.50
CA GLN A 233 -3.06 13.49 -6.71
C GLN A 233 -3.19 15.02 -6.62
N PRO A 234 -3.83 15.62 -5.59
CA PRO A 234 -3.94 17.08 -5.49
C PRO A 234 -2.59 17.76 -5.23
N LEU A 235 -1.67 17.11 -4.52
CA LEU A 235 -0.36 17.66 -4.19
C LEU A 235 0.51 17.80 -5.45
N PHE A 236 0.49 16.80 -6.34
CA PHE A 236 1.22 16.88 -7.62
C PHE A 236 0.72 18.00 -8.52
N HIS A 237 -0.58 18.32 -8.49
CA HIS A 237 -1.12 19.47 -9.21
C HIS A 237 -0.56 20.79 -8.69
N LEU A 238 -0.54 20.98 -7.37
CA LEU A 238 -0.01 22.19 -6.75
C LEU A 238 1.49 22.37 -7.02
N ILE A 239 2.27 21.29 -6.95
CA ILE A 239 3.71 21.33 -7.25
C ILE A 239 3.95 21.63 -8.73
N SER A 240 3.19 21.01 -9.64
CA SER A 240 3.31 21.26 -11.08
C SER A 240 2.97 22.70 -11.46
N GLU A 241 1.91 23.27 -10.87
CA GLU A 241 1.53 24.67 -11.10
C GLU A 241 2.59 25.64 -10.55
N LYS A 242 3.12 25.37 -9.35
CA LYS A 242 4.19 26.17 -8.75
C LYS A 242 5.49 26.10 -9.55
N PHE A 243 5.84 24.92 -10.08
CA PHE A 243 7.01 24.72 -10.93
C PHE A 243 6.84 25.42 -12.29
N HIS A 244 5.65 25.34 -12.90
CA HIS A 244 5.35 26.04 -14.15
C HIS A 244 5.30 27.57 -13.95
N SER A 245 4.84 28.05 -12.79
CA SER A 245 4.88 29.47 -12.43
C SER A 245 6.34 29.97 -12.26
N MET A 246 7.19 29.19 -11.58
CA MET A 246 8.63 29.51 -11.45
C MET A 246 9.36 29.52 -12.80
N HIS A 247 9.05 28.57 -13.71
CA HIS A 247 9.65 28.54 -15.05
C HIS A 247 9.02 29.55 -16.02
N GLY A 248 7.76 29.94 -15.83
CA GLY A 248 7.05 30.93 -16.65
C GLY A 248 7.45 32.38 -16.34
N SER A 249 7.82 32.68 -15.08
CA SER A 249 8.26 34.01 -14.66
C SER A 249 9.52 34.48 -15.42
N ASN A 250 10.45 33.57 -15.72
CA ASN A 250 11.66 33.89 -16.49
C ASN A 250 11.41 34.23 -17.97
N ARG A 251 10.20 33.99 -18.50
CA ARG A 251 9.86 34.27 -19.91
C ARG A 251 9.14 35.60 -20.11
N HIS A 252 8.45 36.11 -19.09
CA HIS A 252 7.76 37.40 -19.16
C HIS A 252 8.72 38.59 -18.93
N GLU A 253 9.74 38.44 -18.09
CA GLU A 253 10.72 39.51 -17.83
C GLU A 253 11.62 39.81 -19.05
N LYS A 254 11.94 38.79 -19.88
CA LYS A 254 12.69 38.99 -21.13
C LYS A 254 11.89 39.66 -22.26
N LYS A 255 10.56 39.70 -22.18
CA LYS A 255 9.72 40.30 -23.22
C LYS A 255 9.37 41.77 -22.95
N LEU A 256 9.46 42.23 -21.70
CA LEU A 256 9.23 43.64 -21.34
C LEU A 256 10.48 44.52 -21.56
N SER A 257 11.68 43.94 -21.66
CA SER A 257 12.93 44.67 -21.91
C SER A 257 13.29 44.87 -23.40
N SER A 258 12.42 44.46 -24.34
CA SER A 258 12.70 44.48 -25.79
C SER A 258 11.65 45.21 -26.63
N THR A 259 10.82 46.06 -26.02
CA THR A 259 9.92 46.94 -26.79
C THR A 259 10.67 48.22 -27.17
N PRO A 260 10.89 48.54 -28.46
CA PRO A 260 11.43 49.84 -28.84
C PRO A 260 10.37 50.90 -28.53
N SER A 261 10.80 51.99 -27.90
CA SER A 261 9.98 53.20 -27.70
C SER A 261 9.52 53.75 -29.04
N LEU A 262 8.28 53.43 -29.44
CA LEU A 262 7.66 53.97 -30.63
C LEU A 262 7.15 55.40 -30.32
N HIS A 263 7.80 56.38 -30.93
CA HIS A 263 7.37 57.78 -30.95
C HIS A 263 5.95 57.87 -31.56
N ILE A 264 4.97 58.34 -30.79
CA ILE A 264 3.63 58.68 -31.31
C ILE A 264 3.61 60.19 -31.57
N PRO A 265 3.35 60.68 -32.79
CA PRO A 265 3.09 62.09 -33.02
C PRO A 265 1.65 62.42 -32.59
N SER A 266 1.52 63.52 -31.85
CA SER A 266 0.24 64.11 -31.45
C SER A 266 -0.44 64.78 -32.64
N ASN A 267 -1.60 64.29 -33.06
CA ASN A 267 -2.60 65.10 -33.77
C ASN A 267 -4.00 64.59 -33.43
N ILE A 268 -4.62 65.25 -32.45
CA ILE A 268 -6.04 65.10 -32.10
C ILE A 268 -6.79 66.21 -32.85
N GLY A 269 -7.35 65.84 -34.00
CA GLY A 269 -8.39 66.60 -34.66
C GLY A 269 -9.74 66.23 -34.03
N THR A 270 -10.36 67.22 -33.39
CA THR A 270 -11.72 67.18 -32.87
C THR A 270 -12.75 67.00 -33.97
N THR A 271 -13.58 65.95 -33.90
CA THR A 271 -14.94 65.99 -34.45
C THR A 271 -15.92 65.34 -33.47
N ARG A 272 -17.01 66.06 -33.26
CA ARG A 272 -18.05 65.88 -32.26
C ARG A 272 -19.35 65.67 -33.04
N SER A 273 -20.01 64.52 -32.91
CA SER A 273 -21.43 64.31 -33.21
C SER A 273 -21.91 63.13 -32.37
N SER A 274 -22.53 63.35 -31.20
CA SER A 274 -23.96 63.61 -31.01
C SER A 274 -24.86 62.48 -31.51
N SER A 275 -25.38 61.74 -30.52
CA SER A 275 -26.78 61.28 -30.38
C SER A 275 -27.33 60.25 -31.38
N ALA A 276 -27.63 59.04 -30.88
CA ALA A 276 -29.00 58.65 -30.49
C ALA A 276 -29.20 57.13 -30.49
N ASN A 277 -29.53 56.62 -29.29
CA ASN A 277 -30.65 55.72 -29.00
C ASN A 277 -30.67 54.23 -29.45
N ALA A 278 -30.94 53.42 -28.41
CA ALA A 278 -31.85 52.28 -28.36
C ALA A 278 -31.38 50.85 -28.73
N GLN A 279 -31.78 49.94 -27.84
CA GLN A 279 -31.93 48.47 -27.94
C GLN A 279 -30.61 47.66 -27.88
N GLY A 280 -30.35 46.79 -26.91
CA GLY A 280 -31.22 46.05 -26.00
C GLY A 280 -31.61 44.71 -26.62
N SER A 281 -30.81 43.67 -26.36
CA SER A 281 -31.01 42.21 -26.56
C SER A 281 -29.65 41.56 -26.84
N PHE A 282 -29.29 40.33 -26.48
CA PHE A 282 -29.74 39.28 -25.57
C PHE A 282 -28.64 38.20 -25.77
N VAL A 283 -28.32 37.47 -24.70
CA VAL A 283 -27.46 36.24 -24.64
C VAL A 283 -25.96 36.44 -24.79
#